data_AF-A0A8F5GZ37-F1
#
_entry.id   AF-A0A8F5GZ37-F1
#
_cell.length_a   1.000
_cell.length_b   1.000
_cell.length_c   1.000
_cell.angle_alpha   90.00
_cell.angle_beta   90.00
_cell.angle_gamma   90.00
#
_symmetry.space_group_name_H-M   'P 1'
#
loop_
_entity.id
_entity.type
_entity.pdbx_description
1 polymer ?
#
loop_
_entity_poly.entity_id
_entity_poly.type
_entity_poly.pdbx_seq_one_letter_code
_entity_poly.pdbx_strand_id
1 'polypeptide(L)'
;MSRHDVNEYEYTNQGFINFLNDLKRLGKVGVLLDEMKSINEQLDELHELINKIKGITLVVSLVPEVLNDIKDKALRRRLTEINDNIFNLNLNDNDKVEILKAYCPDFSDALMKNDDVRNVKNVSNLLNIARDAYNLARQKCSTDDINKDINECIKGEILKAFYISDPEKVSKELEKRIREGLLKFKEEFKIDYIHDKGRRIQEKNVTVDIFFRKGNFEYIGDVKLTNKETVENIENIKRLVNFEKDGEFSVIKFIISNSDNIDLNNFKIFKVNNKQIVKILKGDEEERDKLVKQVLQELKV
;
A
#
# COMPACT_ATOMS: atom_id res chain seq x y z
N MET A 1 21.24 34.84 -51.75
CA MET A 1 20.59 34.37 -50.51
C MET A 1 19.93 33.03 -50.83
N SER A 2 20.54 31.93 -50.39
CA SER A 2 20.03 30.58 -50.63
C SER A 2 18.76 30.38 -49.82
N ARG A 3 17.65 30.03 -50.49
CA ARG A 3 16.47 29.49 -49.82
C ARG A 3 16.93 28.21 -49.13
N HIS A 4 16.81 28.15 -47.81
CA HIS A 4 16.78 26.86 -47.13
C HIS A 4 15.40 26.29 -47.41
N ASP A 5 15.33 25.24 -48.23
CA ASP A 5 14.14 24.42 -48.35
C ASP A 5 13.85 23.86 -46.95
N VAL A 6 12.78 24.34 -46.34
CA VAL A 6 12.21 23.70 -45.16
C VAL A 6 11.54 22.44 -45.69
N ASN A 7 12.19 21.30 -45.56
CA ASN A 7 11.54 20.01 -45.78
C ASN A 7 10.43 19.88 -44.74
N GLU A 8 9.20 20.20 -45.11
CA GLU A 8 8.02 19.88 -44.31
C GLU A 8 7.85 18.35 -44.33
N TYR A 9 7.93 17.74 -43.16
CA TYR A 9 7.62 16.33 -43.01
C TYR A 9 6.10 16.16 -42.91
N GLU A 10 5.57 15.17 -43.62
CA GLU A 10 4.16 14.82 -43.51
C GLU A 10 3.82 14.35 -42.08
N TYR A 11 2.61 14.65 -41.61
CA TYR A 11 2.06 14.14 -40.34
C TYR A 11 1.62 12.68 -40.47
N THR A 12 2.57 11.82 -40.84
CA THR A 12 2.39 10.38 -41.05
C THR A 12 3.55 9.63 -40.40
N ASN A 13 3.39 8.32 -40.15
CA ASN A 13 4.49 7.49 -39.63
C ASN A 13 5.73 7.54 -40.55
N GLN A 14 5.52 7.60 -41.87
CA GLN A 14 6.60 7.73 -42.85
C GLN A 14 7.29 9.10 -42.79
N GLY A 15 6.53 10.18 -42.59
CA GLY A 15 7.11 11.51 -42.36
C GLY A 15 7.96 11.56 -41.09
N PHE A 16 7.51 10.91 -40.01
CA PHE A 16 8.29 10.78 -38.78
C PHE A 16 9.58 9.97 -38.97
N ILE A 17 9.53 8.86 -39.72
CA ILE A 17 10.72 8.07 -40.07
C ILE A 17 11.73 8.91 -40.87
N ASN A 18 11.26 9.71 -41.82
CA ASN A 18 12.13 10.58 -42.63
C ASN A 18 12.81 11.62 -41.75
N PHE A 19 12.05 12.26 -40.85
CA PHE A 19 12.57 13.21 -39.87
C PHE A 19 13.65 12.60 -38.99
N LEU A 20 13.43 11.40 -38.45
CA LEU A 20 14.40 10.73 -37.60
C LEU A 20 15.68 10.34 -38.36
N ASN A 21 15.56 9.93 -39.62
CA ASN A 21 16.72 9.61 -40.47
C ASN A 21 17.57 10.84 -40.78
N ASP A 22 16.95 12.01 -40.99
CA ASP A 22 17.68 13.26 -41.19
C ASP A 22 18.32 13.75 -39.88
N LEU A 23 17.61 13.65 -38.75
CA LEU A 23 18.17 13.96 -37.43
C LEU A 23 19.41 13.12 -37.10
N LYS A 24 19.41 11.83 -37.47
CA LYS A 24 20.57 10.94 -37.27
C LYS A 24 21.82 11.44 -37.98
N ARG A 25 21.70 12.18 -39.09
CA ARG A 25 22.85 12.77 -39.80
C ARG A 25 23.50 13.90 -39.03
N LEU A 26 22.79 14.49 -38.07
CA LEU A 26 23.25 15.63 -37.26
C LEU A 26 23.92 15.19 -35.95
N GLY A 27 23.74 13.93 -35.52
CA GLY A 27 24.38 13.42 -34.31
C GLY A 27 23.81 12.10 -33.80
N LYS A 28 24.14 11.76 -32.54
CA LYS A 28 23.54 10.61 -31.85
C LYS A 28 22.13 10.97 -31.41
N VAL A 29 21.15 10.27 -31.96
CA VAL A 29 19.73 10.47 -31.67
C VAL A 29 19.21 9.24 -30.95
N GLY A 30 18.47 9.48 -29.88
CA GLY A 30 17.64 8.48 -29.20
C GLY A 30 16.19 8.95 -29.20
N VAL A 31 15.27 8.00 -29.30
CA VAL A 31 13.83 8.26 -29.29
C VAL A 31 13.23 7.51 -28.11
N LEU A 32 12.52 8.23 -27.25
CA LEU A 32 11.70 7.67 -26.18
C LEU A 32 10.24 7.74 -26.60
N LEU A 33 9.59 6.60 -26.73
CA LEU A 33 8.15 6.48 -26.93
C LEU A 33 7.53 6.10 -25.57
N ASP A 34 6.89 7.06 -24.94
CA ASP A 34 6.30 6.89 -23.62
C ASP A 34 4.81 6.50 -23.71
N GLU A 35 4.33 5.70 -22.75
CA GLU A 35 2.93 5.29 -22.57
C GLU A 35 2.28 4.63 -23.81
N MET A 36 3.02 3.77 -24.51
CA MET A 36 2.48 3.04 -25.64
C MET A 36 1.32 2.13 -25.22
N LYS A 37 0.22 2.14 -25.99
CA LYS A 37 -1.00 1.37 -25.71
C LYS A 37 -1.09 0.13 -26.59
N SER A 38 -1.93 -0.83 -26.22
CA SER A 38 -2.19 -2.05 -27.01
C SER A 38 -3.14 -1.82 -28.21
N ILE A 39 -3.10 -0.62 -28.80
CA ILE A 39 -3.90 -0.26 -29.96
C ILE A 39 -3.16 -0.77 -31.20
N ASN A 40 -3.82 -1.57 -32.05
CA ASN A 40 -3.19 -2.18 -33.23
C ASN A 40 -2.48 -1.14 -34.11
N GLU A 41 -3.10 0.02 -34.35
CA GLU A 41 -2.52 1.11 -35.14
C GLU A 41 -1.16 1.56 -34.59
N GLN A 42 -1.06 1.80 -33.27
CA GLN A 42 0.19 2.20 -32.62
C GLN A 42 1.26 1.10 -32.65
N LEU A 43 0.84 -0.16 -32.50
CA LEU A 43 1.75 -1.30 -32.54
C LEU A 43 2.28 -1.57 -33.95
N ASP A 44 1.44 -1.39 -34.97
CA ASP A 44 1.82 -1.50 -36.37
C ASP A 44 2.79 -0.38 -36.76
N GLU A 45 2.51 0.87 -36.34
CA GLU A 45 3.41 2.01 -36.52
C GLU A 45 4.77 1.77 -35.83
N LEU A 46 4.76 1.27 -34.59
CA LEU A 46 5.96 0.90 -33.85
C LEU A 46 6.75 -0.20 -34.57
N HIS A 47 6.07 -1.23 -35.08
CA HIS A 47 6.72 -2.32 -35.80
C HIS A 47 7.40 -1.80 -37.08
N GLU A 48 6.71 -0.93 -37.82
CA GLU A 48 7.28 -0.25 -38.98
C GLU A 48 8.49 0.61 -38.61
N LEU A 49 8.39 1.38 -37.53
CA LEU A 49 9.45 2.24 -36.99
C LEU A 49 10.71 1.44 -36.64
N ILE A 50 10.56 0.36 -35.86
CA ILE A 50 11.66 -0.55 -35.47
C ILE A 50 12.33 -1.18 -36.70
N ASN A 51 11.56 -1.46 -37.75
CA ASN A 51 12.09 -2.08 -38.98
C ASN A 51 12.84 -1.09 -39.88
N LYS A 52 12.33 0.14 -40.01
CA LYS A 52 12.84 1.13 -40.95
C LYS A 52 13.96 1.99 -40.37
N ILE A 53 13.96 2.22 -39.06
CA ILE A 53 14.97 3.06 -38.41
C ILE A 53 16.15 2.22 -37.95
N LYS A 54 17.30 2.44 -38.60
CA LYS A 54 18.56 1.78 -38.24
C LYS A 54 19.54 2.76 -37.62
N GLY A 55 20.16 2.39 -36.50
CA GLY A 55 21.19 3.17 -35.84
C GLY A 55 20.68 4.39 -35.06
N ILE A 56 19.42 4.37 -34.64
CA ILE A 56 18.83 5.25 -33.61
C ILE A 56 18.41 4.33 -32.48
N THR A 57 18.72 4.71 -31.23
CA THR A 57 18.25 3.97 -30.07
C THR A 57 16.79 4.28 -29.83
N LEU A 58 15.94 3.27 -29.88
CA LEU A 58 14.53 3.38 -29.53
C LEU A 58 14.31 2.81 -28.12
N VAL A 59 13.75 3.61 -27.23
CA VAL A 59 13.29 3.19 -25.90
C VAL A 59 11.77 3.31 -25.89
N VAL A 60 11.10 2.26 -25.44
CA VAL A 60 9.64 2.20 -25.41
C VAL A 60 9.19 1.88 -24.00
N SER A 61 8.29 2.68 -23.43
CA SER A 61 7.66 2.38 -22.16
C SER A 61 6.31 1.72 -22.39
N LEU A 62 6.09 0.59 -21.70
CA LEU A 62 4.89 -0.25 -21.82
C LEU A 62 4.50 -0.70 -20.43
N VAL A 63 3.19 -0.73 -20.14
CA VAL A 63 2.70 -1.46 -18.98
C VAL A 63 2.69 -2.97 -19.26
N PRO A 64 2.88 -3.84 -18.25
CA PRO A 64 2.93 -5.28 -18.45
C PRO A 64 1.71 -5.87 -19.17
N GLU A 65 0.50 -5.35 -18.96
CA GLU A 65 -0.70 -5.83 -19.66
C GLU A 65 -0.60 -5.57 -21.17
N VAL A 66 -0.17 -4.37 -21.56
CA VAL A 66 -0.01 -4.00 -22.98
C VAL A 66 0.97 -4.92 -23.68
N LEU A 67 2.12 -5.23 -23.05
CA LEU A 67 3.10 -6.15 -23.61
C LEU A 67 2.55 -7.58 -23.81
N ASN A 68 1.72 -8.04 -22.87
CA ASN A 68 1.08 -9.36 -22.94
C ASN A 68 0.01 -9.44 -24.02
N ASP A 69 -0.69 -8.33 -24.28
CA ASP A 69 -1.78 -8.24 -25.25
C ASP A 69 -1.29 -8.12 -26.71
N ILE A 70 0.01 -7.89 -26.94
CA ILE A 70 0.58 -7.84 -28.30
C ILE A 70 0.42 -9.20 -29.00
N LYS A 71 -0.48 -9.25 -29.98
CA LYS A 71 -0.74 -10.44 -30.81
C LYS A 71 0.33 -10.70 -31.85
N ASP A 72 0.99 -9.64 -32.33
CA ASP A 72 2.11 -9.77 -33.28
C ASP A 72 3.32 -10.40 -32.56
N LYS A 73 3.56 -11.68 -32.88
CA LYS A 73 4.67 -12.45 -32.32
C LYS A 73 6.03 -11.85 -32.68
N ALA A 74 6.19 -11.25 -33.86
CA ALA A 74 7.46 -10.68 -34.30
C ALA A 74 7.78 -9.37 -33.54
N LEU A 75 6.78 -8.50 -33.35
CA LEU A 75 6.92 -7.30 -32.54
C LEU A 75 7.18 -7.66 -31.07
N ARG A 76 6.36 -8.53 -30.49
CA ARG A 76 6.54 -9.01 -29.11
C ARG A 76 7.93 -9.60 -28.91
N ARG A 77 8.40 -10.41 -29.86
CA ARG A 77 9.75 -10.98 -29.83
C ARG A 77 10.82 -9.89 -29.85
N ARG A 78 10.70 -8.85 -30.68
CA ARG A 78 11.66 -7.72 -30.68
C ARG A 78 11.67 -6.92 -29.38
N LEU A 79 10.52 -6.79 -28.72
CA LEU A 79 10.40 -6.09 -27.44
C LEU A 79 10.88 -6.95 -26.25
N THR A 80 10.81 -8.29 -26.37
CA THR A 80 11.12 -9.22 -25.28
C THR A 80 12.47 -9.95 -25.40
N GLU A 81 12.93 -10.32 -26.60
CA GLU A 81 14.25 -10.94 -26.79
C GLU A 81 15.41 -9.98 -26.51
N ILE A 82 15.14 -8.67 -26.43
CA ILE A 82 16.03 -7.70 -25.77
C ILE A 82 15.87 -7.84 -24.24
N ASN A 83 15.97 -9.07 -23.72
CA ASN A 83 15.69 -9.40 -22.31
C ASN A 83 16.68 -8.72 -21.35
N ASP A 84 17.89 -8.39 -21.81
CA ASP A 84 18.89 -7.67 -21.01
C ASP A 84 18.53 -6.20 -20.74
N ASN A 85 17.48 -5.65 -21.37
CA ASN A 85 17.05 -4.26 -21.22
C ASN A 85 15.61 -4.10 -20.69
N ILE A 86 14.96 -5.16 -20.22
CA ILE A 86 13.68 -5.01 -19.50
C ILE A 86 13.99 -4.50 -18.09
N PHE A 87 13.92 -3.18 -17.92
CA PHE A 87 14.07 -2.54 -16.61
C PHE A 87 12.78 -2.73 -15.82
N ASN A 88 12.73 -3.78 -15.00
CA ASN A 88 11.67 -3.91 -14.02
C ASN A 88 11.95 -2.91 -12.88
N LEU A 89 11.12 -1.87 -12.78
CA LEU A 89 11.26 -0.78 -11.81
C LEU A 89 10.87 -1.18 -10.37
N ASN A 90 10.95 -2.48 -10.04
CA ASN A 90 10.72 -2.94 -8.69
C ASN A 90 11.86 -2.49 -7.79
N LEU A 91 11.52 -1.80 -6.71
CA LEU A 91 12.51 -1.28 -5.78
C LEU A 91 13.01 -2.37 -4.82
N ASN A 92 14.33 -2.59 -4.82
CA ASN A 92 15.00 -3.25 -3.72
C ASN A 92 15.26 -2.26 -2.57
N ASP A 93 15.76 -2.74 -1.42
CA ASP A 93 15.99 -1.88 -0.26
C ASP A 93 17.11 -0.85 -0.46
N ASN A 94 18.14 -1.16 -1.25
CA ASN A 94 19.18 -0.19 -1.59
C ASN A 94 18.61 0.93 -2.47
N ASP A 95 17.78 0.59 -3.47
CA ASP A 95 17.13 1.59 -4.33
C ASP A 95 16.28 2.55 -3.48
N LYS A 96 15.52 2.02 -2.51
CA LYS A 96 14.72 2.84 -1.58
C LYS A 96 15.60 3.76 -0.76
N VAL A 97 16.71 3.26 -0.22
CA VAL A 97 17.67 4.07 0.54
C VAL A 97 18.23 5.20 -0.32
N GLU A 98 18.67 4.89 -1.55
CA GLU A 98 19.24 5.88 -2.47
C GLU A 98 18.21 6.95 -2.86
N ILE A 99 16.99 6.54 -3.22
CA ILE A 99 15.90 7.45 -3.56
C ILE A 99 15.57 8.32 -2.34
N LEU A 100 15.37 7.74 -1.16
CA LEU A 100 15.05 8.53 0.04
C LEU A 100 16.20 9.47 0.42
N LYS A 101 17.46 9.07 0.24
CA LYS A 101 18.60 9.97 0.46
C LYS A 101 18.64 11.12 -0.53
N ALA A 102 18.25 10.90 -1.80
CA ALA A 102 18.20 11.94 -2.81
C ALA A 102 17.10 12.97 -2.53
N TYR A 103 15.93 12.54 -2.05
CA TYR A 103 14.77 13.43 -1.86
C TYR A 103 14.61 13.96 -0.43
N CYS A 104 15.04 13.22 0.59
CA CYS A 104 14.89 13.57 2.00
C CYS A 104 16.07 13.05 2.85
N PRO A 105 17.30 13.56 2.62
CA PRO A 105 18.52 13.02 3.22
C PRO A 105 18.46 12.93 4.74
N ASP A 106 17.96 13.99 5.40
CA ASP A 106 17.92 14.12 6.86
C ASP A 106 17.00 13.10 7.55
N PHE A 107 16.02 12.59 6.81
CA PHE A 107 14.97 11.70 7.34
C PHE A 107 15.02 10.29 6.77
N SER A 108 15.88 10.03 5.77
CA SER A 108 16.00 8.75 5.07
C SER A 108 16.13 7.55 6.03
N ASP A 109 17.04 7.62 7.01
CA ASP A 109 17.23 6.56 8.01
C ASP A 109 16.00 6.33 8.90
N ALA A 110 15.26 7.39 9.23
CA ALA A 110 14.05 7.28 10.05
C ALA A 110 12.90 6.68 9.24
N LEU A 111 12.80 7.03 7.95
CA LEU A 111 11.82 6.49 7.03
C LEU A 111 12.09 5.01 6.70
N MET A 112 13.35 4.60 6.53
CA MET A 112 13.69 3.19 6.25
C MET A 112 13.40 2.22 7.40
N LYS A 113 13.21 2.73 8.61
CA LYS A 113 12.73 1.93 9.76
C LYS A 113 11.22 1.63 9.69
N ASN A 114 10.50 2.22 8.73
CA ASN A 114 9.07 2.01 8.54
C ASN A 114 8.82 0.78 7.66
N ASP A 115 7.99 -0.15 8.13
CA ASP A 115 7.61 -1.35 7.38
C ASP A 115 6.81 -1.03 6.12
N ASP A 116 6.00 0.02 6.12
CA ASP A 116 5.29 0.47 4.92
C ASP A 116 6.29 0.94 3.85
N VAL A 117 7.36 1.62 4.25
CA VAL A 117 8.48 2.03 3.36
C VAL A 117 9.24 0.81 2.86
N ARG A 118 9.59 -0.13 3.75
CA ARG A 118 10.29 -1.37 3.39
C ARG A 118 9.49 -2.26 2.44
N ASN A 119 8.15 -2.24 2.53
CA ASN A 119 7.30 -3.09 1.68
C ASN A 119 6.86 -2.44 0.36
N VAL A 120 7.21 -1.17 0.11
CA VAL A 120 6.89 -0.51 -1.16
C VAL A 120 7.65 -1.15 -2.33
N LYS A 121 6.94 -1.32 -3.46
CA LYS A 121 7.51 -1.85 -4.70
C LYS A 121 7.79 -0.79 -5.78
N ASN A 122 7.21 0.40 -5.70
CA ASN A 122 7.37 1.45 -6.71
C ASN A 122 7.73 2.82 -6.12
N VAL A 123 8.40 3.66 -6.92
CA VAL A 123 8.92 4.98 -6.51
C VAL A 123 7.82 5.92 -6.05
N SER A 124 6.71 6.00 -6.79
CA SER A 124 5.62 6.93 -6.48
C SER A 124 5.04 6.70 -5.09
N ASN A 125 4.80 5.44 -4.71
CA ASN A 125 4.31 5.09 -3.38
C ASN A 125 5.34 5.36 -2.30
N LEU A 126 6.63 5.12 -2.58
CA LEU A 126 7.72 5.39 -1.65
C LEU A 126 7.75 6.87 -1.27
N LEU A 127 7.72 7.74 -2.28
CA LEU A 127 7.73 9.19 -2.11
C LEU A 127 6.45 9.71 -1.45
N ASN A 128 5.28 9.13 -1.78
CA ASN A 128 4.02 9.48 -1.14
C ASN A 128 4.03 9.17 0.36
N ILE A 129 4.51 7.98 0.76
CA ILE A 129 4.63 7.60 2.17
C ILE A 129 5.59 8.53 2.90
N ALA A 130 6.77 8.79 2.32
CA ALA A 130 7.74 9.71 2.90
C ALA A 130 7.17 11.12 3.10
N ARG A 131 6.46 11.65 2.10
CA ARG A 131 5.82 12.96 2.15
C ARG A 131 4.74 13.02 3.24
N ASP A 132 3.88 12.01 3.32
CA ASP A 132 2.82 11.95 4.33
C ASP A 132 3.42 11.89 5.74
N ALA A 133 4.44 11.05 5.93
CA ALA A 133 5.18 10.92 7.18
C ALA A 133 5.76 12.27 7.64
N TYR A 134 6.46 12.94 6.73
CA TYR A 134 7.06 14.24 6.99
C TYR A 134 6.01 15.30 7.32
N ASN A 135 4.93 15.41 6.54
CA ASN A 135 3.89 16.41 6.77
C ASN A 135 3.19 16.22 8.13
N LEU A 136 2.90 14.97 8.50
CA LEU A 136 2.33 14.64 9.80
C LEU A 136 3.28 14.97 10.94
N ALA A 137 4.56 14.65 10.80
CA ALA A 137 5.59 14.96 11.79
C ALA A 137 5.79 16.46 11.94
N ARG A 138 5.88 17.19 10.82
CA ARG A 138 6.01 18.65 10.78
C ARG A 138 4.85 19.32 11.50
N GLN A 139 3.60 18.93 11.24
CA GLN A 139 2.43 19.49 11.93
C GLN A 139 2.51 19.37 13.45
N LYS A 140 3.05 18.28 13.97
CA LYS A 140 3.21 18.06 15.42
C LYS A 140 4.40 18.81 16.02
N CYS A 141 5.45 19.01 15.22
CA CYS A 141 6.63 19.75 15.62
C CYS A 141 6.48 21.26 15.46
N SER A 142 5.38 21.73 14.84
CA SER A 142 4.97 23.13 14.81
C SER A 142 4.52 23.61 16.19
N THR A 143 5.48 23.87 17.08
CA THR A 143 5.27 24.56 18.37
C THR A 143 6.32 25.64 18.54
N ASP A 144 5.93 26.77 19.17
CA ASP A 144 6.71 28.01 19.43
C ASP A 144 7.93 27.84 20.36
N ASP A 145 8.52 26.64 20.42
CA ASP A 145 9.63 26.31 21.29
C ASP A 145 10.95 26.65 20.60
N ILE A 146 11.41 27.89 20.81
CA ILE A 146 12.58 28.53 20.18
C ILE A 146 13.88 27.72 20.30
N ASN A 147 13.95 26.76 21.23
CA ASN A 147 15.15 25.98 21.52
C ASN A 147 15.13 24.54 21.00
N LYS A 148 14.10 24.13 20.23
CA LYS A 148 13.99 22.76 19.73
C LYS A 148 14.49 22.67 18.29
N ASP A 149 15.46 21.79 18.04
CA ASP A 149 15.85 21.44 16.68
C ASP A 149 14.64 20.80 15.97
N ILE A 150 14.10 21.53 15.00
CA ILE A 150 12.91 21.14 14.23
C ILE A 150 13.15 19.82 13.49
N ASN A 151 14.37 19.56 13.00
CA ASN A 151 14.70 18.37 12.26
C ASN A 151 14.81 17.15 13.18
N GLU A 152 15.39 17.31 14.37
CA GLU A 152 15.36 16.23 15.37
C GLU A 152 13.95 15.93 15.85
N CYS A 153 13.12 16.96 16.04
CA CYS A 153 11.71 16.77 16.36
C CYS A 153 11.01 15.99 15.26
N ILE A 154 11.16 16.41 14.00
CA ILE A 154 10.51 15.77 12.85
C ILE A 154 11.01 14.33 12.72
N LYS A 155 12.31 14.07 12.84
CA LYS A 155 12.89 12.72 12.81
C LYS A 155 12.29 11.85 13.91
N GLY A 156 12.18 12.39 15.12
CA GLY A 156 11.52 11.73 16.25
C GLY A 156 10.03 11.46 16.01
N GLU A 157 9.30 12.43 15.45
CA GLU A 157 7.88 12.27 15.14
C GLU A 157 7.63 11.37 13.93
N ILE A 158 8.55 11.26 12.96
CA ILE A 158 8.51 10.25 11.91
C ILE A 158 8.66 8.88 12.55
N LEU A 159 9.65 8.68 13.43
CA LEU A 159 9.79 7.41 14.17
C LEU A 159 8.53 7.10 14.99
N LYS A 160 7.91 8.10 15.61
CA LYS A 160 6.69 7.94 16.42
C LYS A 160 5.40 7.79 15.61
N ALA A 161 5.29 8.39 14.43
CA ALA A 161 4.09 8.30 13.59
C ALA A 161 3.79 6.87 13.16
N PHE A 162 4.81 6.00 13.24
CA PHE A 162 4.74 4.59 12.92
C PHE A 162 5.05 3.70 14.14
N TYR A 163 5.15 4.28 15.33
CA TYR A 163 5.35 3.58 16.60
C TYR A 163 4.11 3.74 17.46
N ILE A 164 3.59 2.64 17.98
CA ILE A 164 2.46 2.67 18.89
C ILE A 164 3.03 2.98 20.27
N SER A 165 2.93 4.25 20.71
CA SER A 165 3.58 4.74 21.94
C SER A 165 3.34 3.83 23.16
N ASP A 166 2.10 3.36 23.32
CA ASP A 166 1.68 2.38 24.32
C ASP A 166 0.69 1.42 23.63
N PRO A 167 1.16 0.22 23.21
CA PRO A 167 0.32 -0.73 22.49
C PRO A 167 -0.94 -1.15 23.25
N GLU A 168 -0.89 -1.26 24.58
CA GLU A 168 -2.05 -1.64 25.38
C GLU A 168 -3.10 -0.54 25.42
N LYS A 169 -2.67 0.71 25.66
CA LYS A 169 -3.57 1.86 25.67
C LYS A 169 -4.20 2.09 24.30
N VAL A 170 -3.39 2.03 23.25
CA VAL A 170 -3.85 2.22 21.87
C VAL A 170 -4.77 1.07 21.45
N SER A 171 -4.53 -0.17 21.88
CA SER A 171 -5.45 -1.29 21.61
C SER A 171 -6.83 -1.04 22.20
N LYS A 172 -6.92 -0.58 23.45
CA LYS A 172 -8.21 -0.23 24.10
C LYS A 172 -8.93 0.93 23.42
N GLU A 173 -8.18 1.91 22.94
CA GLU A 173 -8.77 3.05 22.22
C GLU A 173 -9.29 2.60 20.84
N LEU A 174 -8.53 1.75 20.14
CA LEU A 174 -8.95 1.18 18.86
C LEU A 174 -10.17 0.26 19.02
N GLU A 175 -10.21 -0.58 20.06
CA GLU A 175 -11.39 -1.37 20.44
C GLU A 175 -12.64 -0.49 20.54
N LYS A 176 -12.55 0.64 21.26
CA LYS A 176 -13.66 1.58 21.41
C LYS A 176 -14.12 2.09 20.05
N ARG A 177 -13.19 2.50 19.17
CA ARG A 177 -13.52 2.97 17.81
C ARG A 177 -14.17 1.87 16.97
N ILE A 178 -13.68 0.64 17.03
CA ILE A 178 -14.28 -0.49 16.32
C ILE A 178 -15.72 -0.72 16.81
N ARG A 179 -15.96 -0.65 18.12
CA ARG A 179 -17.29 -0.80 18.71
C ARG A 179 -18.25 0.33 18.28
N GLU A 180 -17.77 1.58 18.19
CA GLU A 180 -18.53 2.70 17.62
C GLU A 180 -18.98 2.39 16.18
N GLY A 181 -18.08 1.85 15.34
CA GLY A 181 -18.42 1.44 13.98
C GLY A 181 -19.39 0.25 13.93
N LEU A 182 -19.23 -0.76 14.79
CA LEU A 182 -20.16 -1.88 14.88
C LEU A 182 -21.58 -1.40 15.23
N LEU A 183 -21.70 -0.46 16.17
CA LEU A 183 -23.00 0.15 16.53
C LEU A 183 -23.61 0.90 15.35
N LYS A 184 -22.80 1.65 14.58
CA LYS A 184 -23.23 2.34 13.36
C LYS A 184 -23.78 1.38 12.31
N PHE A 185 -23.14 0.22 12.16
CA PHE A 185 -23.50 -0.79 11.16
C PHE A 185 -24.45 -1.87 11.66
N LYS A 186 -24.98 -1.74 12.88
CA LYS A 186 -25.87 -2.72 13.50
C LYS A 186 -27.07 -3.07 12.63
N GLU A 187 -27.77 -2.05 12.12
CA GLU A 187 -28.96 -2.25 11.28
C GLU A 187 -28.59 -2.73 9.87
N GLU A 188 -27.55 -2.16 9.25
CA GLU A 188 -27.09 -2.56 7.91
C GLU A 188 -26.75 -4.05 7.85
N PHE A 189 -26.05 -4.56 8.87
CA PHE A 189 -25.62 -5.94 8.95
C PHE A 189 -26.54 -6.83 9.79
N LYS A 190 -27.71 -6.34 10.24
CA LYS A 190 -28.67 -7.09 11.07
C LYS A 190 -28.02 -7.77 12.28
N ILE A 191 -27.21 -7.02 13.03
CA ILE A 191 -26.56 -7.50 14.25
C ILE A 191 -27.57 -7.38 15.40
N ASP A 192 -27.90 -8.49 16.05
CA ASP A 192 -28.92 -8.51 17.11
C ASP A 192 -28.45 -7.76 18.37
N TYR A 193 -27.18 -7.94 18.71
CA TYR A 193 -26.62 -7.46 19.97
C TYR A 193 -25.13 -7.17 19.84
N ILE A 194 -24.68 -6.07 20.46
CA ILE A 194 -23.27 -5.70 20.61
C ILE A 194 -23.06 -5.41 22.08
N HIS A 195 -22.07 -6.03 22.70
CA HIS A 195 -21.72 -5.74 24.09
C HIS A 195 -21.03 -4.37 24.17
N ASP A 196 -21.39 -3.54 25.13
CA ASP A 196 -20.95 -2.14 25.26
C ASP A 196 -19.48 -1.99 25.72
N LYS A 197 -18.97 -3.02 26.41
CA LYS A 197 -17.58 -3.17 26.90
C LYS A 197 -17.05 -4.56 26.60
N GLY A 198 -15.81 -4.86 27.00
CA GLY A 198 -15.30 -6.23 26.94
C GLY A 198 -16.22 -7.21 27.69
N ARG A 199 -16.43 -8.40 27.13
CA ARG A 199 -17.34 -9.43 27.67
C ARG A 199 -16.52 -10.53 28.34
N ARG A 200 -16.85 -10.90 29.58
CA ARG A 200 -16.26 -12.08 30.23
C ARG A 200 -16.95 -13.35 29.77
N ILE A 201 -16.19 -14.26 29.17
CA ILE A 201 -16.58 -15.64 28.86
C ILE A 201 -16.30 -16.46 30.12
N GLN A 202 -17.35 -16.81 30.86
CA GLN A 202 -17.23 -17.39 32.20
C GLN A 202 -16.58 -18.78 32.15
N GLU A 203 -16.91 -19.56 31.12
CA GLU A 203 -16.50 -20.94 30.90
C GLU A 203 -14.98 -21.09 30.72
N LYS A 204 -14.33 -20.06 30.18
CA LYS A 204 -12.87 -20.02 29.99
C LYS A 204 -12.18 -19.02 30.91
N ASN A 205 -12.94 -18.27 31.69
CA ASN A 205 -12.45 -17.18 32.52
C ASN A 205 -11.58 -16.18 31.74
N VAL A 206 -12.06 -15.76 30.56
CA VAL A 206 -11.37 -14.81 29.67
C VAL A 206 -12.28 -13.63 29.39
N THR A 207 -11.75 -12.42 29.40
CA THR A 207 -12.46 -11.23 28.90
C THR A 207 -12.00 -10.95 27.49
N VAL A 208 -12.95 -10.73 26.59
CA VAL A 208 -12.71 -10.48 25.16
C VAL A 208 -13.07 -9.05 24.84
N ASP A 209 -12.25 -8.39 24.03
CA ASP A 209 -12.38 -6.96 23.77
C ASP A 209 -13.64 -6.65 22.96
N ILE A 210 -14.01 -7.48 21.99
CA ILE A 210 -15.18 -7.27 21.13
C ILE A 210 -16.13 -8.46 21.24
N PHE A 211 -17.41 -8.17 21.45
CA PHE A 211 -18.44 -9.20 21.46
C PHE A 211 -19.71 -8.71 20.76
N PHE A 212 -20.23 -9.49 19.81
CA PHE A 212 -21.54 -9.25 19.21
C PHE A 212 -22.23 -10.56 18.78
N ARG A 213 -23.53 -10.49 18.51
CA ARG A 213 -24.36 -11.65 18.13
C ARG A 213 -25.18 -11.34 16.89
N LYS A 214 -25.28 -12.32 15.99
CA LYS A 214 -26.18 -12.31 14.83
C LYS A 214 -26.75 -13.70 14.58
N GLY A 215 -28.07 -13.83 14.59
CA GLY A 215 -28.76 -15.12 14.48
C GLY A 215 -28.20 -16.09 15.51
N ASN A 216 -27.80 -17.27 15.06
CA ASN A 216 -27.24 -18.33 15.90
C ASN A 216 -25.70 -18.27 16.01
N PHE A 217 -25.09 -17.10 15.83
CA PHE A 217 -23.64 -16.92 15.92
C PHE A 217 -23.26 -15.89 16.98
N GLU A 218 -22.31 -16.25 17.84
CA GLU A 218 -21.61 -15.33 18.74
C GLU A 218 -20.21 -15.04 18.18
N TYR A 219 -19.89 -13.77 18.02
CA TYR A 219 -18.61 -13.30 17.51
C TYR A 219 -17.77 -12.76 18.66
N ILE A 220 -16.58 -13.32 18.80
CA ILE A 220 -15.63 -13.05 19.87
C ILE A 220 -14.35 -12.50 19.25
N GLY A 221 -14.08 -11.22 19.50
CA GLY A 221 -12.94 -10.51 18.95
C GLY A 221 -11.99 -10.01 20.03
N ASP A 222 -10.71 -9.89 19.67
CA ASP A 222 -9.70 -9.23 20.50
C ASP A 222 -8.91 -8.20 19.68
N VAL A 223 -8.42 -7.15 20.34
CA VAL A 223 -7.57 -6.14 19.69
C VAL A 223 -6.22 -6.13 20.37
N LYS A 224 -5.17 -6.54 19.63
CA LYS A 224 -3.81 -6.61 20.15
C LYS A 224 -2.82 -5.97 19.21
N LEU A 225 -2.26 -4.85 19.66
CA LEU A 225 -1.22 -4.13 18.95
C LEU A 225 0.14 -4.42 19.56
N THR A 226 1.20 -4.38 18.77
CA THR A 226 2.59 -4.61 19.20
C THR A 226 3.55 -3.71 18.42
N ASN A 227 4.69 -3.38 19.01
CA ASN A 227 5.83 -2.79 18.29
C ASN A 227 6.92 -3.83 17.98
N LYS A 228 6.71 -5.08 18.40
CA LYS A 228 7.61 -6.22 18.17
C LYS A 228 7.12 -6.99 16.95
N GLU A 229 8.00 -7.83 16.39
CA GLU A 229 7.62 -8.71 15.28
C GLU A 229 6.47 -9.64 15.65
N THR A 230 6.44 -10.14 16.89
CA THR A 230 5.41 -11.07 17.39
C THR A 230 4.48 -10.36 18.39
N VAL A 231 3.21 -10.75 18.40
CA VAL A 231 2.24 -10.27 19.39
C VAL A 231 2.45 -11.01 20.72
N GLU A 232 2.82 -10.27 21.76
CA GLU A 232 2.95 -10.78 23.12
C GLU A 232 1.62 -10.67 23.90
N ASN A 233 1.53 -11.29 25.08
CA ASN A 233 0.36 -11.23 25.98
C ASN A 233 -0.96 -11.79 25.40
N ILE A 234 -0.88 -12.71 24.43
CA ILE A 234 -2.04 -13.39 23.85
C ILE A 234 -2.48 -14.66 24.62
N GLU A 235 -1.82 -15.01 25.71
CA GLU A 235 -2.10 -16.24 26.48
C GLU A 235 -3.56 -16.35 26.95
N ASN A 236 -4.17 -15.23 27.30
CA ASN A 236 -5.59 -15.19 27.68
C ASN A 236 -6.49 -15.59 26.51
N ILE A 237 -6.19 -15.11 25.29
CA ILE A 237 -6.94 -15.46 24.08
C ILE A 237 -6.63 -16.87 23.58
N LYS A 238 -5.41 -17.37 23.81
CA LYS A 238 -5.05 -18.77 23.49
C LYS A 238 -6.00 -19.78 24.16
N ARG A 239 -6.56 -19.47 25.34
CA ARG A 239 -7.57 -20.30 26.02
C ARG A 239 -8.88 -20.45 25.24
N LEU A 240 -9.14 -19.56 24.28
CA LEU A 240 -10.32 -19.57 23.43
C LEU A 240 -10.11 -20.33 22.11
N VAL A 241 -8.88 -20.77 21.78
CA VAL A 241 -8.59 -21.47 20.50
C VAL A 241 -9.52 -22.66 20.28
N ASN A 242 -9.72 -23.49 21.30
CA ASN A 242 -10.64 -24.64 21.28
C ASN A 242 -11.95 -24.36 22.02
N PHE A 243 -12.29 -23.10 22.27
CA PHE A 243 -13.56 -22.77 22.90
C PHE A 243 -14.70 -22.92 21.90
N GLU A 244 -15.58 -23.87 22.17
CA GLU A 244 -16.90 -23.95 21.59
C GLU A 244 -17.89 -23.77 22.73
N LYS A 245 -19.07 -23.24 22.40
CA LYS A 245 -20.12 -23.04 23.38
C LYS A 245 -21.09 -24.20 23.28
N ASP A 246 -21.32 -24.88 24.40
CA ASP A 246 -22.37 -25.88 24.48
C ASP A 246 -23.74 -25.18 24.37
N GLY A 247 -24.48 -25.40 23.27
CA GLY A 247 -25.83 -24.84 23.08
C GLY A 247 -26.17 -24.38 21.65
N GLU A 248 -27.07 -23.42 21.53
CA GLU A 248 -27.68 -22.95 20.27
C GLU A 248 -26.78 -22.06 19.40
N PHE A 249 -25.67 -21.54 19.94
CA PHE A 249 -24.85 -20.55 19.25
C PHE A 249 -23.48 -21.10 18.84
N SER A 250 -23.16 -20.98 17.56
CA SER A 250 -21.81 -21.21 17.02
C SER A 250 -20.90 -20.03 17.32
N VAL A 251 -19.65 -20.29 17.70
CA VAL A 251 -18.69 -19.25 18.09
C VAL A 251 -17.71 -18.97 16.95
N ILE A 252 -17.64 -17.71 16.51
CA ILE A 252 -16.67 -17.23 15.52
C ILE A 252 -15.65 -16.33 16.23
N LYS A 253 -14.36 -16.57 16.00
CA LYS A 253 -13.27 -15.92 16.71
C LYS A 253 -12.42 -15.09 15.76
N PHE A 254 -12.02 -13.91 16.18
CA PHE A 254 -11.15 -13.05 15.39
C PHE A 254 -10.22 -12.19 16.24
N ILE A 255 -9.14 -11.71 15.62
CA ILE A 255 -8.21 -10.78 16.25
C ILE A 255 -7.86 -9.67 15.26
N ILE A 256 -7.81 -8.45 15.75
CA ILE A 256 -7.37 -7.27 14.98
C ILE A 256 -6.00 -6.88 15.52
N SER A 257 -5.00 -6.84 14.64
CA SER A 257 -3.61 -6.58 15.04
C SER A 257 -2.82 -5.88 13.94
N ASN A 258 -1.72 -5.23 14.33
CA ASN A 258 -0.74 -4.68 13.41
C ASN A 258 0.44 -5.60 13.10
N SER A 259 0.44 -6.83 13.63
CA SER A 259 1.41 -7.87 13.28
C SER A 259 0.73 -9.07 12.63
N ASP A 260 1.43 -9.69 11.68
CA ASP A 260 1.01 -10.93 11.02
C ASP A 260 1.48 -12.17 11.77
N ASN A 261 2.43 -12.01 12.68
CA ASN A 261 3.03 -13.12 13.42
C ASN A 261 2.25 -13.37 14.70
N ILE A 262 1.09 -14.03 14.55
CA ILE A 262 0.18 -14.38 15.63
C ILE A 262 -0.10 -15.88 15.59
N ASP A 263 0.40 -16.58 16.60
CA ASP A 263 0.14 -18.02 16.80
C ASP A 263 -1.23 -18.24 17.47
N LEU A 264 -2.30 -18.08 16.69
CA LEU A 264 -3.69 -18.33 17.10
C LEU A 264 -4.45 -19.10 16.01
N ASN A 265 -4.42 -20.43 16.10
CA ASN A 265 -5.24 -21.29 15.25
C ASN A 265 -6.74 -21.06 15.50
N ASN A 266 -7.57 -21.24 14.48
CA ASN A 266 -9.03 -21.03 14.52
C ASN A 266 -9.48 -19.60 14.86
N PHE A 267 -8.58 -18.62 14.74
CA PHE A 267 -8.91 -17.20 14.76
C PHE A 267 -8.77 -16.63 13.35
N LYS A 268 -9.72 -15.79 12.96
CA LYS A 268 -9.54 -14.94 11.78
C LYS A 268 -8.67 -13.72 12.15
N ILE A 269 -7.54 -13.54 11.48
CA ILE A 269 -6.62 -12.44 11.73
C ILE A 269 -6.90 -11.30 10.76
N PHE A 270 -7.17 -10.11 11.30
CA PHE A 270 -7.35 -8.87 10.56
C PHE A 270 -6.12 -7.98 10.78
N LYS A 271 -5.26 -7.91 9.77
CA LYS A 271 -4.10 -7.04 9.78
C LYS A 271 -4.52 -5.58 9.56
N VAL A 272 -4.04 -4.68 10.41
CA VAL A 272 -4.23 -3.23 10.30
C VAL A 272 -2.89 -2.54 10.49
N ASN A 273 -2.46 -1.71 9.54
CA ASN A 273 -1.16 -1.03 9.68
C ASN A 273 -1.24 0.16 10.66
N ASN A 274 -0.07 0.60 11.14
CA ASN A 274 0.02 1.68 12.14
C ASN A 274 -0.57 3.00 11.63
N LYS A 275 -0.45 3.29 10.32
CA LYS A 275 -1.03 4.49 9.70
C LYS A 275 -2.55 4.50 9.81
N GLN A 276 -3.21 3.38 9.50
CA GLN A 276 -4.66 3.21 9.62
C GLN A 276 -5.10 3.35 11.07
N ILE A 277 -4.41 2.70 12.01
CA ILE A 277 -4.68 2.83 13.45
C ILE A 277 -4.64 4.29 13.88
N VAL A 278 -3.57 5.02 13.53
CA VAL A 278 -3.41 6.44 13.89
C VAL A 278 -4.52 7.31 13.31
N LYS A 279 -4.92 7.08 12.06
CA LYS A 279 -6.05 7.80 11.44
C LYS A 279 -7.35 7.56 12.21
N ILE A 280 -7.68 6.31 12.48
CA ILE A 280 -8.89 5.92 13.22
C ILE A 280 -8.94 6.58 14.59
N LEU A 281 -7.83 6.56 15.32
CA LEU A 281 -7.76 7.15 16.66
C LEU A 281 -7.93 8.68 16.63
N LYS A 282 -7.41 9.34 15.58
CA LYS A 282 -7.61 10.78 15.32
C LYS A 282 -9.03 11.15 14.86
N GLY A 283 -9.93 10.18 14.70
CA GLY A 283 -11.33 10.41 14.35
C GLY A 283 -11.63 10.32 12.86
N ASP A 284 -10.77 9.72 12.05
CA ASP A 284 -11.09 9.37 10.66
C ASP A 284 -12.15 8.26 10.64
N GLU A 285 -13.42 8.67 10.55
CA GLU A 285 -14.55 7.76 10.53
C GLU A 285 -14.59 6.90 9.27
N GLU A 286 -14.08 7.38 8.15
CA GLU A 286 -14.11 6.64 6.88
C GLU A 286 -13.15 5.44 6.95
N GLU A 287 -11.94 5.65 7.48
CA GLU A 287 -10.98 4.55 7.68
C GLU A 287 -11.48 3.54 8.73
N ARG A 288 -12.11 4.02 9.81
CA ARG A 288 -12.77 3.16 10.81
C ARG A 288 -13.85 2.30 10.16
N ASP A 289 -14.71 2.92 9.38
CA ASP A 289 -15.86 2.27 8.78
C ASP A 289 -15.44 1.23 7.74
N LYS A 290 -14.39 1.52 6.95
CA LYS A 290 -13.77 0.55 6.03
C LYS A 290 -13.28 -0.68 6.77
N LEU A 291 -12.54 -0.50 7.87
CA LEU A 291 -12.05 -1.61 8.70
C LEU A 291 -13.21 -2.45 9.26
N VAL A 292 -14.23 -1.80 9.83
CA VAL A 292 -15.37 -2.52 10.42
C VAL A 292 -16.17 -3.28 9.36
N LYS A 293 -16.44 -2.67 8.19
CA LYS A 293 -17.12 -3.35 7.10
C LYS A 293 -16.32 -4.53 6.58
N GLN A 294 -14.99 -4.38 6.44
CA GLN A 294 -14.12 -5.49 6.08
C GLN A 294 -14.28 -6.64 7.09
N VAL A 295 -14.16 -6.36 8.38
CA VAL A 295 -14.31 -7.37 9.46
C VAL A 295 -15.66 -8.10 9.34
N LEU A 296 -16.76 -7.36 9.24
CA LEU A 296 -18.11 -7.93 9.15
C LEU A 296 -18.28 -8.80 7.89
N GLN A 297 -17.88 -8.31 6.72
CA GLN A 297 -17.98 -9.04 5.46
C GLN A 297 -17.16 -10.33 5.48
N GLU A 298 -15.94 -10.25 5.99
CA GLU A 298 -15.00 -11.36 6.05
C GLU A 298 -15.37 -12.42 7.08
N LEU A 299 -16.07 -12.03 8.15
CA LEU A 299 -16.68 -12.94 9.11
C LEU A 299 -18.02 -13.51 8.60
N LYS A 300 -18.46 -13.09 7.40
CA LYS A 300 -19.76 -13.44 6.79
C LYS A 300 -20.93 -13.07 7.69
N VAL A 301 -20.82 -11.93 8.36
CA VAL A 301 -21.92 -11.31 9.11
C VAL A 301 -22.97 -10.90 8.11
#